data_AF-A0A7J8WBE9-F1
#
_entry.id   AF-A0A7J8WBE9-F1
#
_cell.length_a   1.000
_cell.length_b   1.000
_cell.length_c   1.000
_cell.angle_alpha   90.00
_cell.angle_beta   90.00
_cell.angle_gamma   90.00
#
_symmetry.space_group_name_H-M   'P 1'
#
loop_
_entity.id
_entity.type
_entity.pdbx_description
1 polymer ?
#
loop_
_entity_poly.entity_id
_entity_poly.type
_entity_poly.pdbx_seq_one_letter_code
_entity_poly.pdbx_strand_id
1 'polypeptide(L)' 'MSKSPKHWTKAFFGCQCKSDMVDNDICEAFNFSIMEGRYQKYNHNASRNQVRLMTRIVEK' A
#
# COMPACT_ATOMS: atom_id res chain seq x y z
N MET A 1 0.62 23.03 -0.75
CA MET A 1 0.62 22.28 0.53
C MET A 1 2.06 22.04 0.96
N SER A 2 2.44 22.54 2.15
CA SER A 2 3.81 22.42 2.69
C SER A 2 4.14 20.96 3.03
N LYS A 3 5.26 20.44 2.52
CA LYS A 3 5.77 19.07 2.76
C LYS A 3 6.39 18.87 4.15
N SER A 4 5.98 19.67 5.15
CA SER A 4 6.52 19.53 6.51
C SER A 4 6.00 18.23 7.13
N PRO A 5 6.89 17.35 7.64
CA PRO A 5 6.52 16.06 8.26
C PRO A 5 5.55 16.21 9.43
N LYS A 6 5.51 17.39 10.06
CA LYS A 6 4.58 17.70 11.16
C LYS A 6 3.11 17.56 10.75
N HIS A 7 2.77 17.76 9.48
CA HIS A 7 1.41 17.60 8.98
C HIS A 7 0.99 16.13 8.78
N TRP A 8 1.92 15.18 8.91
CA TRP A 8 1.68 13.74 8.72
C TRP A 8 1.64 13.01 10.07
N THR A 9 2.09 13.66 11.13
CA THR A 9 2.22 13.06 12.45
C THR A 9 1.02 13.45 13.32
N LYS A 10 0.23 12.44 13.68
CA LYS A 10 -1.00 12.56 14.50
C LYS A 10 -0.79 13.30 15.83
N ALA A 11 0.44 13.27 16.37
CA ALA A 11 0.81 13.98 17.61
C ALA A 11 0.75 15.52 17.52
N PHE A 12 0.70 16.10 16.31
CA PHE A 12 0.60 17.55 16.12
C PHE A 12 -0.80 18.03 15.71
N PHE A 13 -1.76 17.13 15.56
CA PHE A 13 -3.15 17.51 15.36
C PHE A 13 -3.72 17.90 16.73
N GLY A 14 -4.05 19.18 16.90
CA GLY A 14 -4.74 19.65 18.10
C GLY A 14 -5.99 18.80 18.33
N CYS A 15 -6.29 18.46 19.59
CA CYS A 15 -7.46 17.66 19.99
C CYS A 15 -8.78 18.37 19.63
N GLN A 16 -9.13 18.43 18.34
CA GLN A 16 -10.47 18.72 17.87
C GLN A 16 -11.07 17.38 17.46
N CYS A 17 -11.82 16.81 18.40
CA CYS A 17 -12.72 15.67 18.23
C CYS A 17 -12.10 14.48 17.47
N LYS A 18 -11.39 13.62 18.20
CA LYS A 18 -11.09 12.26 17.74
C LYS A 18 -12.41 11.51 17.62
N SER A 19 -12.93 11.38 16.40
CA SER A 19 -13.97 10.41 16.12
C SER A 19 -13.28 9.08 15.91
N ASP A 20 -13.56 8.09 16.77
CA ASP A 20 -13.01 6.73 16.64
C ASP A 20 -13.27 6.15 15.23
N MET A 21 -14.35 6.59 14.57
CA MET A 21 -14.67 6.26 13.19
C MET A 21 -13.61 6.76 12.21
N VAL A 22 -13.19 8.03 12.32
CA VAL A 22 -12.15 8.60 11.42
C VAL A 22 -10.81 7.91 11.62
N ASP A 23 -10.50 7.56 12.86
CA ASP A 23 -9.28 6.81 13.18
C ASP A 23 -9.32 5.39 12.62
N ASN A 24 -10.47 4.73 12.70
CA ASN A 24 -10.68 3.41 12.13
C ASN A 24 -10.57 3.44 10.60
N ASP A 25 -11.22 4.41 9.95
CA ASP A 25 -11.19 4.56 8.49
C ASP A 25 -9.76 4.78 7.96
N ILE A 26 -8.96 5.61 8.64
CA ILE A 26 -7.55 5.83 8.26
C ILE A 26 -6.72 4.56 8.45
N CYS A 27 -6.95 3.82 9.54
CA CYS A 27 -6.26 2.55 9.78
C CYS A 27 -6.63 1.49 8.74
N GLU A 28 -7.90 1.37 8.38
CA GLU A 28 -8.37 0.46 7.34
C GLU A 28 -7.80 0.81 5.97
N ALA A 29 -7.82 2.10 5.60
CA ALA A 29 -7.24 2.56 4.33
C ALA A 29 -5.73 2.28 4.26
N PHE A 30 -5.00 2.48 5.36
CA PHE A 30 -3.57 2.17 5.43
C PHE A 30 -3.29 0.67 5.32
N ASN A 31 -4.06 -0.15 6.03
CA ASN A 31 -3.95 -1.61 5.97
C ASN A 31 -4.27 -2.15 4.58
N PHE A 32 -5.30 -1.61 3.93
CA PHE A 32 -5.66 -1.94 2.55
C PHE A 32 -4.51 -1.61 1.59
N SER A 33 -3.89 -0.43 1.70
CA SER A 33 -2.78 -0.02 0.85
C SER A 33 -1.55 -0.94 0.97
N ILE A 34 -1.22 -1.38 2.20
CA ILE A 34 -0.15 -2.36 2.42
C ILE A 34 -0.48 -3.70 1.75
N MET A 35 -1.71 -4.18 1.94
CA MET A 35 -2.13 -5.46 1.37
C MET A 35 -2.15 -5.39 -0.16
N GLU A 36 -2.71 -4.33 -0.74
CA GLU A 36 -2.74 -4.10 -2.18
C GLU A 36 -1.32 -4.05 -2.78
N GLY A 37 -0.40 -3.30 -2.17
CA GLY A 37 0.99 -3.25 -2.63
C GLY A 37 1.68 -4.62 -2.59
N ARG A 38 1.35 -5.47 -1.60
CA ARG A 38 1.81 -6.86 -1.55
C ARG A 38 1.21 -7.70 -2.68
N TYR A 39 -0.11 -7.65 -2.87
CA TYR A 39 -0.79 -8.40 -3.93
C TYR A 39 -0.30 -8.01 -5.32
N GLN A 40 -0.09 -6.71 -5.58
CA GLN A 40 0.48 -6.24 -6.84
C GLN A 40 1.89 -6.78 -7.06
N LYS A 41 2.74 -6.81 -6.02
CA LYS A 41 4.08 -7.40 -6.10
C LYS A 41 4.05 -8.91 -6.33
N TYR A 42 3.17 -9.64 -5.66
CA TYR A 42 3.00 -11.09 -5.86
C TYR A 42 2.52 -11.40 -7.27
N ASN A 43 1.49 -10.70 -7.76
CA ASN A 43 0.96 -10.87 -9.11
C ASN A 43 2.00 -10.53 -10.17
N HIS A 44 2.72 -9.40 -10.02
CA HIS A 44 3.79 -9.02 -10.93
C HIS A 44 4.90 -10.09 -11.02
N ASN A 45 5.34 -10.61 -9.87
CA ASN A 45 6.38 -11.64 -9.83
C ASN A 45 5.89 -12.98 -10.41
N ALA A 46 4.63 -13.34 -10.18
CA ALA A 46 4.02 -14.53 -10.76
C ALA A 46 3.94 -14.43 -12.29
N SER A 47 3.44 -13.31 -12.83
CA SER A 47 3.41 -13.05 -14.28
C SER A 47 4.81 -13.06 -14.89
N ARG A 48 5.80 -12.46 -14.22
CA ARG A 48 7.20 -12.46 -14.69
C ARG A 48 7.80 -13.86 -14.75
N ASN A 49 7.47 -14.72 -13.78
CA ASN A 49 7.91 -16.11 -13.80
C ASN A 49 7.22 -16.93 -14.91
N GLN A 50 5.94 -16.70 -15.17
CA GLN A 50 5.21 -17.34 -16.28
C GLN A 50 5.82 -16.96 -17.65
N VAL A 51 6.11 -15.67 -17.87
CA VAL A 51 6.78 -15.22 -19.10
C VAL A 51 8.14 -15.89 -19.27
N ARG A 52 8.97 -15.93 -18.21
CA ARG A 52 10.28 -16.60 -18.26
C ARG A 52 10.18 -18.08 -18.56
N LEU A 53 9.17 -18.77 -18.03
CA LEU A 53 8.93 -20.18 -18.33
C LEU A 53 8.54 -20.38 -19.81
N MET A 54 7.63 -19.54 -20.32
CA MET A 54 7.19 -19.61 -21.72
C MET A 54 8.34 -19.36 -22.69
N THR A 55 9.20 -18.36 -22.45
CA THR A 55 10.37 -18.10 -23.31
C THR A 55 11.32 -19.30 -23.36
N ARG A 56 11.57 -19.97 -22.21
CA ARG A 56 12.42 -21.17 -22.16
C ARG A 56 11.83 -22.39 -22.87
N ILE A 57 10.51 -22.46 -22.99
CA ILE A 57 9.83 -23.56 -23.71
C ILE A 57 9.90 -23.32 -25.23
N VAL A 58 9.80 -22.06 -25.67
CA VAL A 58 9.87 -21.69 -27.10
C VAL A 58 11.29 -21.79 -27.66
N GLU A 59 12.32 -21.66 -26.82
CA GLU A 59 13.73 -21.81 -27.21
C GLU A 59 14.22 -23.28 -27.29
N LYS A 60 13.33 -24.26 -27.14
CA LYS A 60 13.60 -25.70 -27.36
C LYS A 60 13.05 -26.15 -28.71
#